data_AF-J3I1A5-F1
#
_entry.id   AF-J3I1A5-F1
#
_cell.length_a   1.000
_cell.length_b   1.000
_cell.length_c   1.000
_cell.angle_alpha   90.00
_cell.angle_beta   90.00
_cell.angle_gamma   90.00
#
_symmetry.space_group_name_H-M   'P 1'
#
loop_
_entity.id
_entity.type
_entity.pdbx_description
1 polymer ?
#
loop_
_entity_poly.entity_id
_entity_poly.type
_entity_poly.pdbx_seq_one_letter_code
_entity_poly.pdbx_strand_id
1 'polypeptide(L)'
;MHNGSEIIATFNRGEMRMYYEKPKPSLRQAGIDQGTLLFQGTANDGHIKGTAFVFRKGCPPAPYEVEGRAQGDVGFELSGPGPKFGAGCAVLGLSWTSPHSRLTFVSDNRGIDW
;
A
#
# COMPACT_ATOMS: atom_id res chain seq x y z
N MET A 1 7.52 -7.63 0.84
CA MET A 1 8.23 -6.50 1.49
C MET A 1 7.84 -5.17 0.86
N HIS A 2 7.72 -4.11 1.66
CA HIS A 2 7.49 -2.74 1.20
C HIS A 2 8.16 -1.75 2.16
N ASN A 3 9.01 -0.85 1.64
CA ASN A 3 9.64 0.23 2.41
C ASN A 3 10.31 -0.20 3.73
N GLY A 4 10.90 -1.41 3.73
CA GLY A 4 11.56 -2.01 4.89
C GLY A 4 10.63 -2.69 5.89
N SER A 5 9.36 -2.92 5.54
CA SER A 5 8.37 -3.66 6.35
C SER A 5 7.94 -4.95 5.67
N GLU A 6 7.60 -5.96 6.48
CA GLU A 6 6.92 -7.16 5.99
C GLU A 6 5.43 -6.85 5.79
N ILE A 7 4.91 -7.20 4.62
CA ILE A 7 3.52 -7.02 4.23
C ILE A 7 2.95 -8.39 3.91
N ILE A 8 1.78 -8.69 4.46
CA ILE A 8 1.01 -9.87 4.09
C ILE A 8 -0.12 -9.45 3.15
N ALA A 9 -0.29 -10.19 2.05
CA ALA A 9 -1.42 -10.04 1.14
C ALA A 9 -2.38 -11.22 1.34
N THR A 10 -3.67 -10.91 1.37
CA THR A 10 -4.74 -11.91 1.39
C THR A 10 -5.56 -11.76 0.12
N PHE A 11 -5.90 -12.89 -0.49
CA PHE A 11 -6.71 -12.94 -1.70
C PHE A 11 -7.91 -13.86 -1.49
N ASN A 12 -9.11 -13.36 -1.78
CA ASN A 12 -10.34 -14.15 -1.67
C ASN A 12 -11.34 -13.67 -2.73
N ARG A 13 -11.71 -14.55 -3.67
CA ARG A 13 -12.73 -14.28 -4.69
C ARG A 13 -12.51 -12.96 -5.46
N GLY A 14 -11.27 -12.68 -5.85
CA GLY A 14 -10.92 -11.45 -6.57
C GLY A 14 -10.67 -10.23 -5.66
N GLU A 15 -11.02 -10.28 -4.38
CA GLU A 15 -10.65 -9.25 -3.41
C GLU A 15 -9.23 -9.44 -2.93
N MET A 16 -8.47 -8.35 -2.89
CA MET A 16 -7.11 -8.31 -2.37
C MET A 16 -7.03 -7.31 -1.21
N ARG A 17 -6.48 -7.72 -0.08
CA ARG A 17 -6.13 -6.82 1.03
C ARG A 17 -4.68 -7.02 1.43
N MET A 18 -3.98 -5.91 1.70
CA MET A 18 -2.60 -5.93 2.18
C MET A 18 -2.51 -5.29 3.56
N TYR A 19 -1.78 -5.95 4.46
CA TYR A 19 -1.60 -5.52 5.85
C TYR A 19 -0.13 -5.47 6.21
N TYR A 20 0.23 -4.55 7.12
CA TYR A 20 1.54 -4.58 7.76
C TYR A 20 1.63 -5.79 8.69
N GLU A 21 2.47 -6.77 8.37
CA GLU A 21 2.70 -7.94 9.25
C GLU A 21 3.81 -7.64 10.26
N LYS A 22 4.95 -7.13 9.77
CA LYS A 22 6.02 -6.58 10.63
C LYS A 22 6.37 -5.17 10.17
N PRO A 23 5.68 -4.13 10.70
CA PRO A 23 6.03 -2.74 10.42
C PRO A 23 7.45 -2.43 10.92
N LYS A 24 8.23 -1.69 10.12
CA LYS A 24 9.52 -1.19 10.62
C LYS A 24 9.31 -0.25 11.83
N PRO A 25 10.23 -0.23 12.81
CA PRO A 25 10.03 0.51 14.06
C PRO A 25 9.68 2.00 13.90
N SER A 26 10.22 2.67 12.88
CA SER A 26 9.95 4.10 12.66
C SER A 26 8.50 4.42 12.26
N LEU A 27 7.73 3.44 11.76
CA LEU A 27 6.33 3.63 11.38
C LEU A 27 5.37 3.66 12.58
N ARG A 28 5.78 3.14 13.74
CA ARG A 28 5.00 3.15 14.98
C ARG A 28 4.58 4.56 15.39
N GLN A 29 5.44 5.55 15.14
CA GLN A 29 5.14 6.96 15.43
C GLN A 29 4.00 7.51 14.59
N ALA A 30 3.69 6.87 13.45
CA ALA A 30 2.54 7.20 12.61
C ALA A 30 1.28 6.40 12.97
N GLY A 31 1.30 5.60 14.03
CA GLY A 31 0.18 4.73 14.43
C GLY A 31 0.06 3.46 13.59
N ILE A 32 1.13 3.07 12.89
CA ILE A 32 1.16 1.81 12.12
C ILE A 32 1.68 0.70 13.02
N ASP A 33 0.79 -0.24 13.34
CA ASP A 33 1.08 -1.49 14.05
C ASP A 33 0.78 -2.71 13.17
N GLN A 34 1.11 -3.91 13.66
CA GLN A 34 0.76 -5.17 12.98
C GLN A 34 -0.76 -5.24 12.73
N GLY A 35 -1.15 -5.66 11.53
CA GLY A 35 -2.54 -5.73 11.08
C GLY A 35 -3.10 -4.42 10.52
N THR A 36 -2.30 -3.33 10.48
CA THR A 36 -2.74 -2.07 9.84
C THR A 36 -2.97 -2.29 8.35
N LEU A 37 -4.15 -1.93 7.84
CA LEU A 37 -4.53 -2.05 6.44
C LEU A 37 -3.76 -1.04 5.58
N LEU A 38 -2.93 -1.53 4.67
CA LEU A 38 -2.15 -0.71 3.72
C LEU A 38 -2.89 -0.50 2.39
N PHE A 39 -3.65 -1.49 1.95
CA PHE A 39 -4.37 -1.46 0.68
C PHE A 39 -5.57 -2.39 0.71
N GLN A 40 -6.63 -2.00 0.01
CA GLN A 40 -7.75 -2.87 -0.32
C GLN A 40 -8.17 -2.65 -1.78
N GLY A 41 -8.51 -3.72 -2.47
CA GLY A 41 -8.89 -3.63 -3.88
C GLY A 41 -9.23 -4.96 -4.48
N THR A 42 -9.09 -5.04 -5.80
CA THR A 42 -9.34 -6.26 -6.57
C THR A 42 -8.11 -6.64 -7.39
N ALA A 43 -7.87 -7.94 -7.53
CA ALA A 43 -6.90 -8.48 -8.47
C ALA A 43 -7.59 -9.46 -9.42
N ASN A 44 -7.53 -9.18 -10.73
CA ASN A 44 -8.10 -10.03 -11.79
C ASN A 44 -7.14 -10.05 -12.98
N ASP A 45 -6.80 -11.22 -13.51
CA ASP A 45 -5.91 -11.40 -14.67
C ASP A 45 -4.59 -10.61 -14.57
N GLY A 46 -4.01 -10.61 -13.36
CA GLY A 46 -2.77 -9.88 -13.05
C GLY A 46 -2.90 -8.36 -13.03
N HIS A 47 -4.09 -7.79 -13.24
CA HIS A 47 -4.39 -6.38 -12.98
C HIS A 47 -4.85 -6.19 -11.55
N ILE A 48 -4.26 -5.23 -10.87
CA ILE A 48 -4.60 -4.86 -9.49
C ILE A 48 -5.09 -3.42 -9.52
N LYS A 49 -6.22 -3.16 -8.86
CA LYS A 49 -6.77 -1.80 -8.68
C LYS A 49 -7.38 -1.68 -7.29
N GLY A 50 -7.34 -0.49 -6.70
CA GLY A 50 -8.04 -0.22 -5.46
C GLY A 50 -7.48 0.98 -4.72
N THR A 51 -7.71 1.01 -3.42
CA THR A 51 -7.36 2.12 -2.55
C THR A 51 -6.13 1.77 -1.72
N ALA A 52 -5.09 2.59 -1.82
CA ALA A 52 -3.95 2.59 -0.90
C ALA A 52 -4.13 3.65 0.19
N PHE A 53 -3.51 3.42 1.36
CA PHE A 53 -3.58 4.32 2.50
C PHE A 53 -2.22 4.94 2.81
N VAL A 54 -2.17 6.27 2.93
CA VAL A 54 -0.98 7.00 3.41
C VAL A 54 -1.18 7.42 4.86
N PHE A 55 -0.15 7.22 5.67
CA PHE A 55 -0.19 7.48 7.10
C PHE A 55 0.67 8.69 7.45
N ARG A 56 0.10 9.60 8.24
CA ARG A 56 0.82 10.72 8.84
C ARG A 56 0.59 10.67 10.35
N LYS A 57 1.64 10.91 11.13
CA LYS A 57 1.56 10.96 12.60
C LYS A 57 0.45 11.90 13.07
N GLY A 58 -0.43 11.35 13.91
CA GLY A 58 -1.55 12.09 14.49
C GLY A 58 -2.73 12.33 13.54
N CYS A 59 -2.72 11.73 12.35
CA CYS A 59 -3.78 11.89 11.35
C CYS A 59 -4.47 10.57 11.01
N PRO A 60 -5.75 10.62 10.64
CA PRO A 60 -6.39 9.49 9.97
C PRO A 60 -5.64 9.09 8.69
N PRO A 61 -5.66 7.81 8.29
CA PRO A 61 -5.09 7.39 7.01
C PRO A 61 -5.75 8.11 5.83
N ALA A 62 -4.95 8.63 4.91
CA ALA A 62 -5.45 9.27 3.69
C ALA A 62 -5.55 8.25 2.55
N PRO A 63 -6.77 7.94 2.05
CA PRO A 63 -6.96 7.03 0.93
C PRO A 63 -6.62 7.70 -0.40
N TYR A 64 -6.18 6.91 -1.38
CA TYR A 64 -6.05 7.31 -2.77
C TYR A 64 -6.08 6.08 -3.69
N GLU A 65 -6.60 6.28 -4.89
CA GLU A 65 -6.70 5.21 -5.88
C GLU A 65 -5.33 4.90 -6.49
N VAL A 66 -5.05 3.60 -6.60
CA VAL A 66 -3.86 3.06 -7.24
C VAL A 66 -4.23 1.88 -8.13
N GLU A 67 -3.46 1.70 -9.19
CA GLU A 67 -3.55 0.56 -10.07
C GLU A 67 -2.17 0.08 -10.51
N GLY A 68 -2.10 -1.16 -10.97
CA GLY A 68 -0.87 -1.74 -11.44
C GLY A 68 -1.05 -3.17 -11.93
N ARG A 69 0.09 -3.84 -12.13
CA ARG A 69 0.12 -5.22 -12.60
C ARG A 69 1.07 -6.07 -11.76
N ALA A 70 0.68 -7.33 -11.58
CA ALA A 70 1.58 -8.37 -11.09
C ALA A 70 2.75 -8.57 -12.06
N GLN A 71 3.97 -8.67 -11.53
CA GLN A 71 5.20 -8.93 -12.30
C GLN A 71 5.70 -10.34 -11.99
N GLY A 72 4.86 -11.34 -12.26
CA GLY A 72 5.13 -12.75 -11.93
C GLY A 72 5.44 -12.94 -10.44
N ASP A 73 6.44 -13.77 -10.14
CA ASP A 73 6.80 -14.17 -8.77
C ASP A 73 7.67 -13.14 -8.02
N VAL A 74 8.10 -12.06 -8.70
CA VAL A 74 9.04 -11.07 -8.16
C VAL A 74 8.32 -10.04 -7.28
N GLY A 75 7.03 -9.82 -7.53
CA GLY A 75 6.21 -8.84 -6.82
C GLY A 75 5.34 -8.02 -7.77
N PHE A 76 5.00 -6.80 -7.37
CA PHE A 76 4.18 -5.90 -8.18
C PHE A 76 4.40 -4.43 -7.80
N GLU A 77 4.04 -3.55 -8.74
CA GLU A 77 4.05 -2.12 -8.53
C GLU A 77 2.63 -1.59 -8.69
N LEU A 78 2.19 -0.76 -7.75
CA LEU A 78 0.95 0.02 -7.84
C LEU A 78 1.30 1.50 -7.98
N SER A 79 0.51 2.24 -8.72
CA SER A 79 0.71 3.66 -8.96
C SER A 79 -0.59 4.45 -8.98
N GLY A 80 -0.53 5.70 -8.53
CA GLY A 80 -1.68 6.61 -8.47
C GLY A 80 -1.25 8.01 -8.03
N PRO A 81 -2.09 9.04 -8.17
CA PRO A 81 -1.76 10.37 -7.69
C PRO A 81 -1.86 10.40 -6.15
N GLY A 82 -0.72 10.34 -5.46
CA GLY A 82 -0.67 10.27 -4.00
C GLY A 82 -1.09 11.58 -3.30
N PRO A 83 -1.59 11.52 -2.05
CA PRO A 83 -1.95 12.71 -1.28
C PRO A 83 -0.77 13.66 -1.05
N LYS A 84 -1.05 14.96 -1.16
CA LYS A 84 -0.19 16.05 -0.68
C LYS A 84 -0.78 16.64 0.59
N PHE A 85 -0.11 16.41 1.72
CA PHE A 85 -0.57 16.97 2.98
C PHE A 85 -0.15 18.43 3.15
N GLY A 86 -1.04 19.23 3.73
CA GLY A 86 -0.79 20.60 4.17
C GLY A 86 -0.44 20.68 5.67
N ALA A 87 -0.90 21.74 6.33
CA ALA A 87 -0.84 21.83 7.78
C ALA A 87 -1.77 20.80 8.45
N GLY A 88 -1.33 20.20 9.55
CA GLY A 88 -2.10 19.19 10.27
C GLY A 88 -2.46 17.98 9.39
N CYS A 89 -3.74 17.63 9.34
CA CYS A 89 -4.24 16.46 8.58
C CYS A 89 -4.90 16.84 7.25
N ALA A 90 -4.82 18.10 6.83
CA ALA A 90 -5.42 18.55 5.58
C ALA A 90 -4.71 17.88 4.38
N VAL A 91 -5.49 17.26 3.50
CA VAL A 91 -5.04 16.83 2.18
C VAL A 91 -5.38 17.95 1.20
N LEU A 92 -4.34 18.59 0.64
CA LEU A 92 -4.49 19.74 -0.26
C LEU A 92 -4.77 19.33 -1.71
N GLY A 93 -4.51 18.06 -2.04
CA GLY A 93 -4.77 17.51 -3.36
C GLY A 93 -4.03 16.19 -3.57
N LEU A 94 -4.24 15.60 -4.75
CA LEU A 94 -3.58 14.39 -5.22
C LEU A 94 -2.54 14.77 -6.28
N SER A 95 -1.41 14.06 -6.33
CA SER A 95 -0.30 14.41 -7.23
C SER A 95 0.57 13.22 -7.60
N TRP A 96 0.86 13.08 -8.89
CA TRP A 96 1.82 12.09 -9.40
C TRP A 96 3.27 12.33 -8.94
N THR A 97 3.59 13.54 -8.51
CA THR A 97 4.89 13.87 -7.89
C THR A 97 4.93 13.60 -6.38
N SER A 98 3.84 13.10 -5.77
CA SER A 98 3.87 12.70 -4.37
C SER A 98 4.87 11.55 -4.18
N PRO A 99 5.61 11.46 -3.06
CA PRO A 99 6.46 10.30 -2.77
C PRO A 99 5.65 9.00 -2.59
N HIS A 100 4.33 9.10 -2.50
CA HIS A 100 3.41 7.97 -2.42
C HIS A 100 2.85 7.56 -3.78
N SER A 101 3.27 8.18 -4.90
CA SER A 101 2.68 7.88 -6.21
C SER A 101 3.07 6.52 -6.79
N ARG A 102 4.06 5.85 -6.19
CA ARG A 102 4.57 4.54 -6.59
C ARG A 102 4.78 3.67 -5.35
N LEU A 103 4.16 2.51 -5.35
CA LEU A 103 4.30 1.50 -4.29
C LEU A 103 4.87 0.24 -4.89
N THR A 104 6.12 -0.05 -4.56
CA THR A 104 6.77 -1.30 -4.96
C THR A 104 6.64 -2.32 -3.84
N PHE A 105 6.17 -3.51 -4.20
CA PHE A 105 6.09 -4.69 -3.35
C PHE A 105 6.95 -5.76 -3.97
N VAL A 106 7.88 -6.31 -3.19
CA VAL A 106 8.74 -7.41 -3.62
C VAL A 106 8.43 -8.67 -2.82
N SER A 107 8.37 -9.82 -3.50
CA SER A 107 8.21 -11.12 -2.85
C SER A 107 9.51 -11.50 -2.13
N ASP A 108 9.40 -12.04 -0.92
CA ASP A 108 10.53 -12.60 -0.18
C ASP A 108 10.59 -14.12 -0.43
N ASN A 109 10.76 -14.53 -1.70
CA ASN A 109 10.99 -15.91 -2.19
C ASN A 109 10.20 -17.08 -1.56
N ARG A 110 9.12 -16.79 -0.82
CA ARG A 110 8.09 -17.71 -0.37
C ARG A 110 6.94 -17.47 -1.31
N GLY A 111 6.78 -18.37 -2.27
CA GLY A 111 5.87 -18.25 -3.42
C GLY A 111 4.54 -17.61 -3.05
N ILE A 112 4.12 -16.63 -3.85
CA ILE A 112 2.72 -16.20 -3.87
C ILE A 112 2.04 -17.18 -4.82
N ASP A 113 1.48 -18.26 -4.27
CA ASP A 113 0.56 -19.10 -5.02
C ASP A 113 -0.72 -18.28 -5.29
N TRP A 114 -1.02 -18.08 -6.57
CA TRP A 114 -2.22 -17.39 -7.06
C TRP A 114 -3.46 -18.29 -6.98
#